data_AF-A0A7T4WJ55-F1
#
_entry.id   AF-A0A7T4WJ55-F1
#
_cell.length_a   1.000
_cell.length_b   1.000
_cell.length_c   1.000
_cell.angle_alpha   90.00
_cell.angle_beta   90.00
_cell.angle_gamma   90.00
#
_symmetry.space_group_name_H-M   'P 1'
#
loop_
_entity.id
_entity.type
_entity.pdbx_description
1 polymer ?
#
loop_
_entity_poly.entity_id
_entity_poly.type
_entity_poly.pdbx_seq_one_letter_code
_entity_poly.pdbx_strand_id
1 'polypeptide(L)'
;MTTSTEPWVQRLRDGATADRRPVLLGAGITTAVGVLVLVAEFAFADFLRGVESARTQTSLVFWPVVLVAIGGLLALSMWSAGRSDRRTMARIRRHRAPRLHLPVFASGLRTTDDFPEPRPEIWTVDEAGLHAWAPSRDEPVFDLPWSGVRDVDVATKDQKGQRVDFGIWISTTDRRDVVLQPRQAIGHGIEAGPAKLAVLVDELRSLRRELDPGYGERGRR
;
A
#
# COMPACT_ATOMS: atom_id res chain seq x y z
N MET A 1 -9.33 22.63 -17.46
CA MET A 1 -7.92 22.21 -17.63
C MET A 1 -7.84 20.77 -17.21
N THR A 2 -7.62 19.86 -18.16
CA THR A 2 -7.50 18.42 -17.90
C THR A 2 -6.16 18.17 -17.23
N THR A 3 -6.15 18.03 -15.91
CA THR A 3 -5.03 17.48 -15.16
C THR A 3 -4.71 16.12 -15.78
N SER A 4 -3.48 15.95 -16.26
CA SER A 4 -2.96 14.66 -16.66
C SER A 4 -2.95 13.77 -15.41
N THR A 5 -4.04 13.06 -15.14
CA THR A 5 -4.13 12.09 -14.05
C THR A 5 -2.98 11.11 -14.24
N GLU A 6 -2.07 11.06 -13.26
CA GLU A 6 -0.90 10.21 -13.35
C GLU A 6 -1.34 8.75 -13.65
N PRO A 7 -0.68 8.03 -14.56
CA PRO A 7 -1.16 6.72 -15.01
C PRO A 7 -1.42 5.70 -13.89
N TRP A 8 -0.72 5.84 -12.76
CA TRP A 8 -0.94 4.97 -11.61
C TRP A 8 -2.20 5.32 -10.82
N VAL A 9 -2.63 6.59 -10.77
CA VAL A 9 -3.91 7.01 -10.16
C VAL A 9 -5.07 6.49 -11.00
N GLN A 10 -4.95 6.56 -12.32
CA GLN A 10 -5.96 5.99 -13.22
C GLN A 10 -6.15 4.49 -12.98
N ARG A 11 -5.07 3.73 -12.74
CA ARG A 11 -5.19 2.32 -12.36
C ARG A 11 -5.94 2.10 -11.04
N LEU A 12 -5.82 3.00 -10.08
CA LEU A 12 -6.59 2.94 -8.84
C LEU A 12 -8.07 3.28 -9.08
N ARG A 13 -8.36 4.24 -9.96
CA ARG A 13 -9.74 4.54 -10.41
C ARG A 13 -10.37 3.31 -11.07
N ASP A 14 -9.64 2.70 -12.00
CA ASP A 14 -10.10 1.54 -12.77
C ASP A 14 -10.13 0.23 -11.95
N GLY A 15 -9.56 0.22 -10.74
CA GLY A 15 -9.40 -1.00 -9.94
C GLY A 15 -8.47 -2.03 -10.59
N ALA A 16 -7.54 -1.56 -11.43
CA ALA A 16 -6.62 -2.38 -12.19
C ALA A 16 -5.39 -2.75 -11.33
N THR A 17 -4.96 -4.01 -11.43
CA THR A 17 -3.70 -4.44 -10.81
C THR A 17 -2.51 -3.88 -11.60
N ALA A 18 -1.51 -3.34 -10.91
CA ALA A 18 -0.26 -2.96 -11.55
C ALA A 18 0.44 -4.18 -12.16
N ASP A 19 1.18 -3.98 -13.25
CA ASP A 19 1.98 -5.05 -13.86
C ASP A 19 3.04 -5.51 -12.85
N ARG A 20 2.95 -6.80 -12.47
CA ARG A 20 3.83 -7.43 -11.47
C ARG A 20 5.11 -7.97 -12.09
N ARG A 21 5.17 -8.08 -13.41
CA ARG A 21 6.29 -8.66 -14.17
C ARG A 21 7.64 -8.04 -13.81
N PRO A 22 7.83 -6.70 -13.82
CA PRO A 22 9.15 -6.13 -13.56
C PRO A 22 9.64 -6.40 -12.13
N VAL A 23 8.74 -6.39 -11.14
CA VAL A 23 9.13 -6.65 -9.75
C VAL A 23 9.40 -8.14 -9.51
N LEU A 24 8.61 -9.03 -10.10
CA LEU A 24 8.86 -10.47 -10.05
C LEU A 24 10.15 -10.85 -10.80
N LEU A 25 10.45 -10.19 -11.91
CA LEU A 25 11.72 -10.34 -12.62
C LEU A 25 12.89 -9.88 -11.75
N GLY A 26 12.79 -8.70 -11.14
CA GLY A 26 13.80 -8.20 -10.21
C GLY A 26 14.04 -9.17 -9.05
N ALA A 27 12.97 -9.61 -8.37
CA ALA A 27 13.05 -10.58 -7.28
C ALA A 27 13.65 -11.92 -7.74
N GLY A 28 13.25 -12.40 -8.93
CA GLY A 28 13.80 -13.63 -9.52
C GLY A 28 15.29 -13.54 -9.82
N ILE A 29 15.74 -12.42 -10.41
CA ILE A 29 17.16 -12.16 -10.68
C ILE A 29 17.94 -12.08 -9.37
N THR A 30 17.47 -11.32 -8.38
CA THR A 30 18.13 -11.21 -7.07
C THR A 30 18.25 -12.56 -6.38
N THR A 31 17.20 -13.38 -6.46
CA THR A 31 17.20 -14.74 -5.89
C THR A 31 18.21 -15.63 -6.63
N ALA A 32 18.22 -15.61 -7.97
CA ALA A 32 19.15 -16.41 -8.77
C ALA A 32 20.61 -16.02 -8.52
N VAL A 33 20.91 -14.72 -8.40
CA VAL A 33 22.25 -14.22 -8.04
C VAL A 33 22.64 -14.69 -6.64
N GLY A 34 21.74 -14.58 -5.64
CA GLY A 34 22.01 -15.06 -4.29
C GLY A 34 22.30 -16.57 -4.23
N VAL A 35 21.55 -17.37 -4.98
CA VAL A 35 21.79 -18.83 -5.10
C VAL A 35 23.12 -19.12 -5.80
N LEU A 36 23.45 -18.42 -6.88
CA LEU A 36 24.72 -18.58 -7.59
C LEU A 36 25.91 -18.28 -6.69
N VAL A 37 25.85 -17.22 -5.88
CA VAL A 37 26.90 -16.87 -4.91
C VAL A 37 27.02 -17.96 -3.85
N LEU A 38 25.91 -18.48 -3.30
CA LEU A 38 25.93 -19.59 -2.34
C LEU A 38 26.56 -20.86 -2.93
N VAL A 39 26.20 -21.22 -4.16
CA VAL A 39 26.76 -22.39 -4.85
C VAL A 39 28.25 -22.19 -5.12
N ALA A 40 28.68 -21.00 -5.51
CA ALA A 40 30.09 -20.68 -5.73
C ALA A 40 30.90 -20.78 -4.42
N GLU A 41 30.37 -20.29 -3.30
CA GLU A 41 31.00 -20.39 -1.98
C GLU A 41 31.16 -21.84 -1.52
N PHE A 42 30.16 -22.69 -1.76
CA PHE A 42 30.20 -24.11 -1.38
C PHE A 42 31.02 -24.99 -2.32
N ALA A 43 30.99 -24.72 -3.63
CA ALA A 43 31.65 -25.54 -4.64
C ALA A 43 33.15 -25.23 -4.80
N PHE A 44 33.58 -24.00 -4.46
CA PHE A 44 34.96 -23.56 -4.63
C PHE A 44 35.55 -23.10 -3.30
N ALA A 45 36.07 -24.05 -2.51
CA ALA A 45 36.76 -23.79 -1.24
C ALA A 45 37.97 -22.84 -1.39
N ASP A 46 38.54 -22.71 -2.59
CA ASP A 46 39.65 -21.79 -2.90
C ASP A 46 39.22 -20.32 -3.05
N PHE A 47 37.92 -20.03 -3.23
CA PHE A 47 37.41 -18.65 -3.30
C PHE A 47 37.52 -17.93 -1.94
N LEU A 48 37.41 -18.69 -0.83
CA LEU A 48 37.56 -18.19 0.53
C LEU A 48 39.02 -17.91 0.91
N ARG A 49 40.00 -18.53 0.23
CA ARG A 49 41.43 -18.35 0.50
C ARG A 49 41.98 -17.02 -0.02
N GLY A 50 41.33 -16.40 -1.01
CA GLY A 50 41.72 -15.08 -1.53
C GLY A 50 41.21 -13.89 -0.72
N VAL A 51 40.33 -14.12 0.27
CA VAL A 51 39.63 -13.06 1.04
C VAL A 51 40.02 -13.18 2.52
N GLU A 52 41.31 -13.06 2.79
CA GLU A 52 41.96 -13.37 4.07
C GLU A 52 41.80 -12.26 5.14
N SER A 53 40.61 -11.65 5.23
CA SER A 53 40.26 -10.76 6.34
C SER A 53 39.05 -11.33 7.06
N ALA A 54 39.21 -11.70 8.34
CA ALA A 54 38.18 -12.30 9.18
C ALA A 54 36.89 -11.44 9.29
N ARG A 55 36.95 -10.17 8.92
CA ARG A 55 35.80 -9.25 8.85
C ARG A 55 34.96 -9.42 7.58
N THR A 56 35.56 -9.91 6.49
CA THR A 56 34.90 -10.14 5.20
C THR A 56 34.22 -11.51 5.15
N GLN A 57 34.78 -12.50 5.85
CA GLN A 57 34.31 -13.89 5.83
C GLN A 57 32.91 -14.06 6.43
N THR A 58 32.59 -13.35 7.51
CA THR A 58 31.23 -13.34 8.10
C THR A 58 30.25 -12.54 7.24
N SER A 59 30.71 -11.53 6.49
CA SER A 59 29.86 -10.74 5.60
C SER A 59 29.47 -11.51 4.32
N LEU A 60 30.34 -12.43 3.87
CA LEU A 60 30.19 -13.20 2.64
C LEU A 60 29.11 -14.29 2.76
N VAL A 61 29.02 -15.00 3.89
CA VAL A 61 28.02 -16.07 4.07
C VAL A 61 26.60 -15.51 4.33
N PHE A 62 26.49 -14.38 5.03
CA PHE A 62 25.18 -13.84 5.43
C PHE A 62 24.47 -13.07 4.32
N TRP A 63 25.21 -12.32 3.50
CA TRP A 63 24.61 -11.45 2.48
C TRP A 63 23.80 -12.20 1.41
N PRO A 64 24.26 -13.33 0.85
CA PRO A 64 23.51 -14.12 -0.13
C PRO A 64 22.23 -14.70 0.46
N VAL A 65 22.28 -15.19 1.70
CA VAL A 65 21.11 -15.71 2.42
C VAL A 65 20.08 -14.61 2.63
N VAL A 66 20.53 -13.41 3.01
CA VAL A 66 19.66 -12.23 3.15
C VAL A 66 19.02 -11.85 1.82
N LEU A 67 19.76 -11.86 0.71
CA LEU A 67 19.20 -11.56 -0.62
C LEU A 67 18.13 -12.57 -1.06
N VAL A 68 18.38 -13.86 -0.85
CA VAL A 68 17.38 -14.92 -1.13
C VAL A 68 16.16 -14.77 -0.23
N ALA A 69 16.37 -14.50 1.06
CA ALA A 69 15.27 -14.29 2.00
C ALA A 69 14.42 -13.07 1.62
N ILE A 70 15.03 -11.93 1.25
CA ILE A 70 14.32 -10.73 0.78
C ILE A 70 13.55 -11.03 -0.51
N GLY A 71 14.19 -11.67 -1.50
CA GLY A 71 13.55 -12.04 -2.77
C GLY A 71 12.33 -12.96 -2.57
N GLY A 72 12.49 -13.99 -1.74
CA GLY A 72 11.41 -14.91 -1.38
C GLY A 72 10.27 -14.21 -0.64
N LEU A 73 10.59 -13.36 0.33
CA LEU A 73 9.60 -12.60 1.10
C LEU A 73 8.79 -11.63 0.21
N LEU A 74 9.45 -10.97 -0.74
CA LEU A 74 8.78 -10.12 -1.73
C LEU A 74 7.84 -10.91 -2.65
N ALA A 75 8.29 -12.07 -3.15
CA ALA A 75 7.48 -12.93 -4.00
C ALA A 75 6.24 -13.47 -3.26
N LEU A 76 6.42 -13.95 -2.03
CA LEU A 76 5.33 -14.41 -1.16
C LEU A 76 4.32 -13.30 -0.84
N SER A 77 4.82 -12.12 -0.47
CA SER A 77 3.99 -10.94 -0.19
C SER A 77 3.16 -10.52 -1.41
N MET A 78 3.74 -10.50 -2.61
CA MET A 78 3.02 -10.18 -3.84
C MET A 78 1.98 -11.24 -4.23
N TRP A 79 2.28 -12.51 -3.97
CA TRP A 79 1.35 -13.60 -4.28
C TRP A 79 0.15 -13.61 -3.33
N SER A 80 0.38 -13.48 -2.02
CA SER A 80 -0.68 -13.46 -1.01
C SER A 80 -1.58 -12.22 -1.17
N ALA A 81 -0.99 -11.02 -1.23
CA ALA A 81 -1.72 -9.77 -1.47
C ALA A 81 -2.50 -9.84 -2.79
N GLY A 82 -1.89 -10.43 -3.82
CA GLY A 82 -2.51 -10.59 -5.11
C GLY A 82 -3.75 -11.51 -5.12
N ARG A 83 -3.78 -12.54 -4.29
CA ARG A 83 -4.94 -13.45 -4.16
C ARG A 83 -6.04 -12.82 -3.33
N SER A 84 -5.69 -12.16 -2.23
CA SER A 84 -6.61 -11.43 -1.37
C SER A 84 -7.32 -10.32 -2.14
N ASP A 85 -6.55 -9.44 -2.79
CA ASP A 85 -7.08 -8.30 -3.53
C ASP A 85 -7.99 -8.73 -4.69
N ARG A 86 -7.66 -9.82 -5.40
CA ARG A 86 -8.53 -10.34 -6.47
C ARG A 86 -9.90 -10.77 -5.95
N ARG A 87 -9.97 -11.38 -4.77
CA ARG A 87 -11.24 -11.78 -4.14
C ARG A 87 -12.04 -10.56 -3.72
N THR A 88 -11.40 -9.62 -3.03
CA THR A 88 -12.04 -8.36 -2.59
C THR A 88 -12.54 -7.55 -3.78
N MET A 89 -11.74 -7.40 -4.85
CA MET A 89 -12.14 -6.70 -6.07
C MET A 89 -13.28 -7.39 -6.83
N ALA A 90 -13.32 -8.73 -6.84
CA ALA A 90 -14.45 -9.46 -7.42
C ALA A 90 -15.75 -9.20 -6.65
N ARG A 91 -15.67 -9.01 -5.33
CA ARG A 91 -16.82 -8.66 -4.48
C ARG A 91 -17.25 -7.21 -4.69
N ILE A 92 -16.31 -6.27 -4.65
CA ILE A 92 -16.58 -4.85 -4.91
C ILE A 92 -17.33 -4.68 -6.23
N ARG A 93 -16.85 -5.30 -7.31
CA ARG A 93 -17.49 -5.22 -8.64
C ARG A 93 -18.90 -5.79 -8.70
N ARG A 94 -19.30 -6.66 -7.77
CA ARG A 94 -20.66 -7.22 -7.71
C ARG A 94 -21.63 -6.28 -7.00
N HIS A 95 -21.15 -5.49 -6.06
CA HIS A 95 -22.00 -4.68 -5.18
C HIS A 95 -21.98 -3.20 -5.51
N ARG A 96 -20.88 -2.66 -6.07
CA ARG A 96 -20.70 -1.21 -6.28
C ARG A 96 -19.87 -0.89 -7.53
N ALA A 97 -20.01 0.34 -8.00
CA ALA A 97 -19.21 0.94 -9.07
C ALA A 97 -18.41 2.14 -8.52
N PRO A 98 -17.37 1.90 -7.71
CA PRO A 98 -16.61 2.97 -7.07
C PRO A 98 -15.77 3.78 -8.07
N ARG A 99 -15.50 5.04 -7.71
CA ARG A 99 -14.68 5.98 -8.48
C ARG A 99 -13.19 5.84 -8.20
N LEU A 100 -12.83 5.33 -7.02
CA LEU A 100 -11.44 5.10 -6.61
C LEU A 100 -11.34 3.85 -5.74
N HIS A 101 -10.29 3.05 -5.96
CA HIS A 101 -9.91 1.92 -5.14
C HIS A 101 -8.58 2.20 -4.47
N LEU A 102 -8.57 2.32 -3.15
CA LEU A 102 -7.41 2.61 -2.34
C LEU A 102 -6.99 1.34 -1.58
N PRO A 103 -6.00 0.58 -2.07
CA PRO A 103 -5.46 -0.54 -1.32
C PRO A 103 -4.72 0.00 -0.10
N VAL A 104 -4.97 -0.57 1.07
CA VAL A 104 -4.33 -0.20 2.34
C VAL A 104 -3.69 -1.43 2.97
N PHE A 105 -2.77 -1.24 3.91
CA PHE A 105 -2.37 -2.34 4.78
C PHE A 105 -3.43 -2.59 5.84
N ALA A 106 -3.65 -3.86 6.18
CA ALA A 106 -4.54 -4.28 7.26
C ALA A 106 -4.12 -3.71 8.64
N SER A 107 -2.86 -3.29 8.77
CA SER A 107 -2.33 -2.56 9.93
C SER A 107 -2.75 -1.08 10.00
N GLY A 108 -3.58 -0.59 9.07
CA GLY A 108 -4.07 0.79 9.07
C GLY A 108 -4.78 1.12 10.39
N LEU A 109 -4.17 2.02 11.17
CA LEU A 109 -4.61 2.36 12.52
C LEU A 109 -5.84 3.28 12.48
N ARG A 110 -6.88 2.98 13.26
CA ARG A 110 -7.71 4.06 13.82
C ARG A 110 -6.84 4.71 14.89
N THR A 111 -6.82 6.03 14.97
CA THR A 111 -5.88 6.77 15.84
C THR A 111 -6.04 6.49 17.33
N THR A 112 -7.16 5.92 17.73
CA THR A 112 -7.48 5.56 19.11
C THR A 112 -7.70 4.07 19.33
N ASP A 113 -7.90 3.26 18.29
CA ASP A 113 -8.20 1.82 18.38
C ASP A 113 -7.76 1.06 17.12
N ASP A 114 -7.42 -0.22 17.24
CA ASP A 114 -7.32 -1.07 16.04
C ASP A 114 -8.68 -1.18 15.34
N PHE A 115 -8.72 -1.21 14.00
CA PHE A 115 -9.96 -1.54 13.29
C PHE A 115 -10.47 -2.91 13.77
N PRO A 116 -11.78 -3.04 14.06
CA PRO A 116 -12.33 -4.32 14.49
C PRO A 116 -12.09 -5.39 13.43
N GLU A 117 -11.82 -6.61 13.86
CA GLU A 117 -11.69 -7.73 12.93
C GLU A 117 -13.04 -8.00 12.25
N PRO A 118 -13.06 -8.25 10.92
CA PRO A 118 -11.91 -8.41 10.04
C PRO A 118 -11.35 -7.09 9.51
N ARG A 119 -10.02 -6.95 9.56
CA ARG A 119 -9.31 -5.73 9.18
C ARG A 119 -9.49 -5.40 7.69
N PRO A 120 -9.78 -4.14 7.33
CA PRO A 120 -9.97 -3.75 5.93
C PRO A 120 -8.63 -3.70 5.17
N GLU A 121 -8.63 -4.17 3.93
CA GLU A 121 -7.46 -4.17 3.03
C GLU A 121 -7.63 -3.28 1.80
N ILE A 122 -8.87 -2.93 1.45
CA ILE A 122 -9.19 -2.04 0.34
C ILE A 122 -10.28 -1.08 0.78
N TRP A 123 -10.06 0.22 0.57
CA TRP A 123 -11.08 1.24 0.69
C TRP A 123 -11.57 1.63 -0.70
N THR A 124 -12.87 1.76 -0.88
CA THR A 124 -13.46 2.25 -2.12
C THR A 124 -14.15 3.58 -1.88
N VAL A 125 -14.10 4.47 -2.86
CA VAL A 125 -14.72 5.80 -2.77
C VAL A 125 -15.81 5.90 -3.82
N ASP A 126 -17.00 6.33 -3.41
CA ASP A 126 -18.14 6.59 -4.28
C ASP A 126 -18.94 7.82 -3.81
N GLU A 127 -20.14 7.99 -4.38
CA GLU A 127 -21.05 9.10 -4.08
C GLU A 127 -21.52 9.13 -2.62
N ALA A 128 -21.63 7.97 -1.96
CA ALA A 128 -22.06 7.89 -0.57
C ALA A 128 -20.91 8.20 0.40
N GLY A 129 -19.68 7.85 0.05
CA GLY A 129 -18.51 8.10 0.89
C GLY A 129 -17.37 7.13 0.64
N LEU A 130 -16.67 6.80 1.72
CA LEU A 130 -15.60 5.82 1.73
C LEU A 130 -16.09 4.52 2.38
N HIS A 131 -15.75 3.39 1.77
CA HIS A 131 -16.22 2.06 2.18
C HIS A 131 -15.02 1.14 2.36
N ALA A 132 -14.85 0.57 3.54
CA ALA A 132 -13.75 -0.30 3.89
C ALA A 132 -14.13 -1.77 3.66
N TRP A 133 -13.32 -2.50 2.89
CA TRP A 133 -13.58 -3.88 2.51
C TRP A 133 -12.55 -4.81 3.11
N ALA A 134 -13.02 -5.90 3.71
CA ALA A 134 -12.19 -6.98 4.20
C ALA A 134 -12.30 -8.22 3.28
N PRO A 135 -11.23 -9.01 3.10
CA PRO A 135 -11.24 -10.17 2.19
C PRO A 135 -12.19 -11.30 2.61
N SER A 136 -12.60 -11.32 3.88
CA SER A 136 -13.48 -12.35 4.45
C SER A 136 -14.96 -11.98 4.41
N ARG A 137 -15.32 -10.72 4.14
CA ARG A 137 -16.71 -10.23 4.10
C ARG A 137 -17.16 -9.87 2.69
N ASP A 138 -18.43 -10.13 2.38
CA ASP A 138 -19.04 -9.81 1.09
C ASP A 138 -19.61 -8.38 1.04
N GLU A 139 -19.68 -7.71 2.20
CA GLU A 139 -20.10 -6.32 2.35
C GLU A 139 -18.99 -5.49 3.02
N PRO A 140 -19.03 -4.14 2.90
CA PRO A 140 -18.11 -3.27 3.62
C PRO A 140 -18.16 -3.55 5.13
N VAL A 141 -17.00 -3.60 5.77
CA VAL A 141 -16.87 -3.74 7.23
C VAL A 141 -17.02 -2.41 7.95
N PHE A 142 -16.84 -1.30 7.23
CA PHE A 142 -16.98 0.04 7.76
C PHE A 142 -17.32 1.02 6.65
N ASP A 143 -18.27 1.91 6.90
CA ASP A 143 -18.68 2.96 5.97
C ASP A 143 -18.45 4.33 6.62
N LEU A 144 -17.79 5.22 5.89
CA LEU A 144 -17.55 6.60 6.27
C LEU A 144 -18.23 7.53 5.26
N PRO A 145 -19.45 8.02 5.56
CA PRO A 145 -20.15 8.91 4.65
C PRO A 145 -19.43 10.26 4.52
N TRP A 146 -19.54 10.91 3.36
CA TRP A 146 -18.92 12.22 3.13
C TRP A 146 -19.35 13.28 4.16
N SER A 147 -20.59 13.21 4.64
CA SER A 147 -21.13 14.08 5.68
C SER A 147 -20.38 13.97 7.02
N GLY A 148 -19.77 12.81 7.29
CA GLY A 148 -18.97 12.56 8.47
C GLY A 148 -17.50 12.94 8.31
N VAL A 149 -17.04 13.25 7.10
CA VAL A 149 -15.66 13.68 6.84
C VAL A 149 -15.56 15.19 7.07
N ARG A 150 -14.64 15.62 7.93
CA ARG A 150 -14.28 17.04 8.09
C ARG A 150 -13.15 17.43 7.17
N ASP A 151 -12.06 16.68 7.20
CA ASP A 151 -10.85 16.98 6.44
C ASP A 151 -10.11 15.70 6.05
N VAL A 152 -9.25 15.81 5.05
CA VAL A 152 -8.37 14.73 4.58
C VAL A 152 -6.98 15.33 4.44
N ASP A 153 -5.99 14.79 5.14
CA ASP A 153 -4.62 15.28 5.20
C ASP A 153 -3.60 14.14 5.10
N VAL A 154 -2.32 14.49 4.94
CA VAL A 154 -1.23 13.51 5.06
C VAL A 154 -0.99 13.23 6.55
N ALA A 155 -1.04 11.96 6.92
CA ALA A 155 -0.68 11.51 8.27
C ALA A 155 0.84 11.53 8.43
N THR A 156 1.32 12.19 9.48
CA THR A 156 2.75 12.33 9.77
C THR A 156 3.08 11.83 11.16
N LYS A 157 4.23 11.17 11.32
CA LYS A 157 4.77 10.72 12.61
C LYS A 157 6.18 11.25 12.81
N ASP A 158 6.59 11.40 14.06
CA ASP A 158 8.01 11.63 14.37
C ASP A 158 8.75 10.30 14.35
N GLN A 159 9.83 10.23 13.58
CA GLN A 159 10.76 9.12 13.55
C GLN A 159 12.19 9.66 13.67
N LYS A 160 12.82 9.41 14.82
CA LYS A 160 14.20 9.84 15.13
C LYS A 160 14.40 11.37 15.01
N GLY A 161 13.41 12.16 15.41
CA GLY A 161 13.47 13.63 15.35
C GLY A 161 13.19 14.19 13.95
N GLN A 162 12.77 13.35 13.01
CA GLN A 162 12.33 13.76 11.68
C GLN A 162 10.85 13.47 11.50
N ARG A 163 10.10 14.44 10.95
CA ARG A 163 8.72 14.25 10.54
C ARG A 163 8.67 13.40 9.26
N VAL A 164 7.95 12.28 9.33
CA VAL A 164 7.82 11.31 8.23
C VAL A 164 6.35 11.12 7.90
N ASP A 165 6.03 11.25 6.61
CA ASP A 165 4.70 10.98 6.06
C ASP A 165 4.53 9.47 5.91
N PHE A 166 3.43 8.92 6.43
CA PHE A 166 3.20 7.47 6.46
C PHE A 166 1.76 7.05 6.11
N GLY A 167 0.86 8.00 5.84
CA GLY A 167 -0.52 7.66 5.54
C GLY A 167 -1.40 8.85 5.19
N ILE A 168 -2.70 8.58 5.15
CA ILE A 168 -3.76 9.56 4.94
C ILE A 168 -4.56 9.66 6.23
N TRP A 169 -4.62 10.85 6.80
CA TRP A 169 -5.44 11.18 7.95
C TRP A 169 -6.80 11.68 7.48
N ILE A 170 -7.88 11.10 7.97
CA ILE A 170 -9.24 11.54 7.70
C ILE A 170 -9.85 12.01 9.02
N SER A 171 -9.99 13.31 9.14
CA SER A 171 -10.65 13.95 10.28
C SER A 171 -12.15 13.77 10.17
N THR A 172 -12.79 13.35 11.25
CA THR A 172 -14.22 13.00 11.27
C THR A 172 -15.02 13.95 12.17
N THR A 173 -16.32 14.09 11.92
CA THR A 173 -17.19 14.97 12.72
C THR A 173 -17.40 14.47 14.15
N ASP A 174 -17.35 13.15 14.35
CA ASP A 174 -17.49 12.49 15.65
C ASP A 174 -16.15 12.33 16.39
N ARG A 175 -15.07 12.93 15.86
CA ARG A 175 -13.68 12.85 16.38
C ARG A 175 -13.13 11.43 16.46
N ARG A 176 -13.67 10.49 15.67
CA ARG A 176 -13.15 9.13 15.52
C ARG A 176 -12.33 9.02 14.24
N ASP A 177 -11.23 9.76 14.22
CA ASP A 177 -10.39 9.93 13.04
C ASP A 177 -9.84 8.60 12.51
N VAL A 178 -9.65 8.55 11.20
CA VAL A 178 -9.23 7.34 10.49
C VAL A 178 -7.88 7.60 9.84
N VAL A 179 -6.90 6.73 10.09
CA VAL A 179 -5.61 6.78 9.39
C VAL A 179 -5.47 5.58 8.46
N LEU A 180 -5.32 5.87 7.18
CA LEU A 180 -5.11 4.87 6.14
C LEU A 180 -3.62 4.82 5.81
N GLN A 181 -3.08 3.61 5.64
CA GLN A 181 -1.71 3.39 5.14
C GLN A 181 -1.80 2.81 3.74
N PRO A 182 -1.80 3.65 2.68
CA PRO A 182 -2.00 3.18 1.31
C PRO A 182 -0.84 2.32 0.83
N ARG A 183 -1.17 1.29 0.06
CA ARG A 183 -0.22 0.53 -0.76
C ARG A 183 -0.05 1.22 -2.10
N GLN A 184 1.09 1.01 -2.75
CA GLN A 184 1.39 1.65 -4.04
C GLN A 184 0.43 1.28 -5.17
N ALA A 185 -0.13 0.06 -5.11
CA ALA A 185 -1.02 -0.48 -6.12
C ALA A 185 -1.78 -1.70 -5.59
N ILE A 186 -2.89 -2.02 -6.25
CA ILE A 186 -3.63 -3.25 -5.99
C ILE A 186 -2.75 -4.45 -6.37
N GLY A 187 -2.62 -5.40 -5.44
CA GLY A 187 -1.79 -6.58 -5.57
C GLY A 187 -0.30 -6.34 -5.34
N HIS A 188 0.08 -5.21 -4.73
CA HIS A 188 1.43 -4.95 -4.24
C HIS A 188 1.41 -4.87 -2.71
N GLY A 189 2.49 -5.34 -2.07
CA GLY A 189 2.67 -5.31 -0.61
C GLY A 189 3.60 -4.19 -0.13
N ILE A 190 3.72 -3.09 -0.88
CA ILE A 190 4.64 -1.99 -0.59
C ILE A 190 3.84 -0.71 -0.32
N GLU A 191 4.28 0.07 0.66
CA GLU A 191 3.68 1.35 1.06
C GLU A 191 3.86 2.45 0.00
N ALA A 192 2.84 3.30 -0.10
CA ALA A 192 2.90 4.52 -0.89
C ALA A 192 3.88 5.52 -0.25
N GLY A 193 4.87 5.97 -1.02
CA GLY A 193 5.81 6.99 -0.55
C GLY A 193 5.17 8.39 -0.45
N PRO A 194 5.86 9.36 0.19
CA PRO A 194 5.32 10.68 0.52
C PRO A 194 4.69 11.43 -0.66
N ALA A 195 5.37 11.45 -1.82
CA ALA A 195 4.84 12.11 -3.03
C ALA A 195 3.50 11.50 -3.49
N LYS A 196 3.35 10.17 -3.40
CA LYS A 196 2.10 9.49 -3.74
C LYS A 196 1.00 9.77 -2.71
N LEU A 197 1.35 9.91 -1.43
CA LEU A 197 0.39 10.27 -0.38
C LEU A 197 -0.22 11.65 -0.65
N ALA A 198 0.60 12.64 -1.00
CA ALA A 198 0.12 13.98 -1.36
C ALA A 198 -0.87 13.94 -2.53
N VAL A 199 -0.53 13.20 -3.61
CA VAL A 199 -1.42 13.01 -4.76
C VAL A 199 -2.73 12.33 -4.36
N LEU A 200 -2.69 11.31 -3.51
CA LEU A 200 -3.90 10.63 -3.03
C LEU A 200 -4.79 11.53 -2.18
N VAL A 201 -4.20 12.37 -1.32
CA VAL A 201 -4.95 13.34 -0.51
C VAL A 201 -5.66 14.36 -1.40
N ASP A 202 -4.95 14.92 -2.39
CA ASP A 202 -5.53 15.88 -3.32
C ASP A 202 -6.64 15.25 -4.18
N GLU A 203 -6.45 13.99 -4.58
CA GLU A 203 -7.45 13.22 -5.30
C GLU A 203 -8.71 12.97 -4.46
N LEU A 204 -8.56 12.55 -3.20
CA LEU A 204 -9.68 12.37 -2.28
C LEU A 204 -10.42 13.68 -2.01
N ARG A 205 -9.70 14.80 -1.88
CA ARG A 205 -10.29 16.15 -1.77
C ARG A 205 -11.01 16.57 -3.05
N SER A 206 -10.49 16.22 -4.23
CA SER A 206 -11.16 16.47 -5.51
C SER A 206 -12.46 15.68 -5.60
N LEU A 207 -12.39 14.37 -5.36
CA LEU A 207 -13.56 13.49 -5.37
C LEU A 207 -14.62 13.95 -4.36
N ARG A 208 -14.21 14.38 -3.17
CA ARG A 208 -15.14 14.96 -2.20
C ARG A 208 -15.85 16.20 -2.76
N ARG A 209 -15.13 17.11 -3.39
CA ARG A 209 -15.73 18.33 -4.00
C ARG A 209 -16.67 17.99 -5.15
N GLU A 210 -16.35 16.96 -5.92
CA GLU A 210 -17.16 16.50 -7.05
C GLU A 210 -18.42 15.75 -6.60
N LEU A 211 -18.33 14.97 -5.52
CA LEU A 211 -19.36 14.03 -5.08
C LEU A 211 -20.21 14.55 -3.91
N ASP A 212 -19.74 15.55 -3.15
CA ASP A 212 -20.51 16.27 -2.12
C ASP A 212 -20.65 17.76 -2.53
N PRO A 213 -21.70 18.12 -3.30
CA PRO A 213 -21.94 19.49 -3.74
C PRO A 213 -22.08 20.48 -2.57
N GLY A 214 -22.49 20.01 -1.40
CA GLY A 214 -22.65 20.82 -0.18
C GLY A 214 -21.33 21.17 0.52
N TYR A 215 -20.19 20.61 0.08
CA TYR A 215 -18.87 20.96 0.58
C TYR A 215 -18.33 22.26 -0.05
N GLY A 216 -18.59 22.48 -1.35
CA GLY A 216 -18.13 23.67 -2.08
C GLY A 216 -18.71 25.00 -1.58
N GLU A 217 -19.93 24.97 -1.04
CA GLU A 217 -20.58 26.17 -0.46
C GLU A 217 -20.12 26.48 0.97
N ARG A 218 -19.67 25.48 1.74
CA ARG A 218 -19.20 25.64 3.12
C ARG A 218 -17.77 26.17 3.22
N GLY A 219 -16.93 25.96 2.21
CA GLY A 219 -15.56 26.49 2.15
C GLY A 219 -15.44 27.97 1.72
N ARG A 220 -16.56 28.64 1.42
CA ARG A 220 -16.62 30.06 1.02
C ARG A 220 -17.26 30.98 2.05
N ARG A 221 -17.60 30.47 3.23
CA ARG A 221 -18.16 31.26 4.34
C ARG A 221 -17.17 31.35 5.50
#